data_AF-A0A1C5CAR6-F1
#
_entry.id   AF-A0A1C5CAR6-F1
#
_cell.length_a   1.000
_cell.length_b   1.000
_cell.length_c   1.000
_cell.angle_alpha   90.00
_cell.angle_beta   90.00
_cell.angle_gamma   90.00
#
_symmetry.space_group_name_H-M   'P 1'
#
loop_
_entity.id
_entity.type
_entity.pdbx_description
1 polymer ?
#
loop_
_entity_poly.entity_id
_entity_poly.type
_entity_poly.pdbx_seq_one_letter_code
_entity_poly.pdbx_strand_id
1 'polypeptide(L)' 'MAKGMVGSKVKQIQWLLNNNYDYTLTVDGNFGGSTDTAVRAVQRCSGLKADGQVGPQTWKYLDTPMAGCGH' A
#
# COMPACT_ATOMS: atom_id res chain seq x y z
N MET A 1 9.01 5.89 -0.18
CA MET A 1 9.60 5.01 0.87
C MET A 1 9.88 3.67 0.24
N ALA A 2 11.09 3.13 0.41
CA ALA A 2 11.52 1.92 -0.27
C ALA A 2 11.37 0.66 0.61
N LYS A 3 11.29 -0.50 -0.04
CA LYS A 3 11.32 -1.86 0.51
C LYS A 3 12.44 -2.01 1.55
N GLY A 4 12.11 -2.49 2.74
CA GLY A 4 13.06 -2.69 3.86
C GLY A 4 12.97 -1.68 5.02
N MET A 5 12.08 -0.68 4.97
CA MET A 5 11.79 0.13 6.15
C MET A 5 10.88 -0.63 7.13
N VAL A 6 11.20 -0.53 8.42
CA VAL A 6 10.36 -0.98 9.53
C VAL A 6 9.85 0.24 10.30
N GLY A 7 8.56 0.27 10.65
CA GLY A 7 8.01 1.34 11.48
C GLY A 7 6.51 1.59 11.32
N SER A 8 5.99 2.55 12.10
CA SER A 8 4.56 2.87 12.19
C SER A 8 3.92 3.20 10.84
N LYS A 9 4.70 3.76 9.91
CA LYS A 9 4.24 4.06 8.54
C LYS A 9 3.90 2.80 7.75
N VAL A 10 4.70 1.74 7.86
CA VAL A 10 4.42 0.47 7.18
C VAL A 10 3.21 -0.20 7.78
N LYS A 11 3.04 -0.14 9.11
CA LYS A 11 1.84 -0.61 9.78
C LYS A 11 0.58 0.09 9.26
N GLN A 12 0.62 1.41 9.13
CA GLN A 12 -0.50 2.15 8.54
C GLN A 12 -0.77 1.74 7.09
N ILE A 13 0.26 1.55 6.26
CA ILE A 13 0.07 1.07 4.88
C ILE A 13 -0.61 -0.31 4.88
N GLN A 14 -0.12 -1.25 5.68
CA GLN A 14 -0.69 -2.59 5.79
C GLN A 14 -2.15 -2.54 6.28
N TRP A 15 -2.44 -1.69 7.26
CA TRP A 15 -3.80 -1.49 7.77
C TRP A 15 -4.73 -0.89 6.71
N LEU A 16 -4.29 0.14 5.99
CA LEU A 16 -5.06 0.77 4.91
C LEU A 16 -5.31 -0.21 3.76
N LEU A 17 -4.31 -1.01 3.38
CA LEU A 17 -4.47 -2.05 2.37
C LEU A 17 -5.53 -3.08 2.78
N ASN A 18 -5.52 -3.50 4.04
CA ASN A 18 -6.52 -4.45 4.52
C ASN A 18 -7.93 -3.83 4.57
N ASN A 19 -8.03 -2.58 5.04
CA ASN A 19 -9.31 -1.94 5.28
C ASN A 19 -9.96 -1.36 4.01
N ASN A 20 -9.15 -0.85 3.08
CA ASN A 20 -9.65 -0.14 1.89
C ASN A 20 -9.58 -0.98 0.61
N TYR A 21 -8.80 -2.06 0.61
CA TYR A 21 -8.55 -2.91 -0.56
C TYR A 21 -8.75 -4.41 -0.27
N ASP A 22 -9.35 -4.76 0.89
CA ASP A 22 -9.67 -6.14 1.31
C ASP A 22 -8.47 -7.10 1.33
N TYR A 23 -7.25 -6.57 1.51
CA TYR A 23 -6.08 -7.42 1.69
C TYR A 23 -6.06 -8.07 3.08
N THR A 24 -5.36 -9.20 3.19
CA THR A 24 -5.14 -9.93 4.46
C THR A 24 -3.65 -9.93 4.83
N LEU A 25 -3.06 -8.74 4.88
CA LEU A 25 -1.66 -8.56 5.27
C LEU A 25 -1.52 -8.55 6.79
N THR A 26 -0.41 -9.10 7.28
CA THR A 26 -0.01 -8.91 8.68
C THR A 26 0.44 -7.46 8.89
N VAL A 27 -0.09 -6.80 9.93
CA VAL A 27 0.27 -5.42 10.29
C VAL A 27 1.49 -5.42 11.24
N ASP A 28 2.55 -6.09 10.82
CA ASP A 28 3.78 -6.24 11.61
C ASP A 28 4.72 -5.04 11.48
N GLY A 29 4.51 -4.18 10.47
CA GLY A 29 5.33 -3.01 10.21
C GLY A 29 6.61 -3.28 9.43
N ASN A 30 6.77 -4.49 8.89
CA ASN A 30 7.82 -4.85 7.95
C ASN A 30 7.31 -4.81 6.51
N PHE A 31 8.03 -4.09 5.65
CA PHE A 31 7.69 -4.00 4.25
C PHE A 31 8.15 -5.26 3.50
N GLY A 32 7.39 -6.34 3.66
CA GLY A 32 7.62 -7.64 3.03
C GLY A 32 7.14 -7.73 1.58
N GLY A 33 7.30 -8.91 0.97
CA GLY A 33 6.87 -9.17 -0.40
C GLY A 33 5.35 -8.99 -0.60
N SER A 34 4.53 -9.40 0.37
CA SER A 34 3.08 -9.26 0.30
C SER A 34 2.64 -7.79 0.32
N THR A 35 3.27 -6.95 1.17
CA THR A 35 3.03 -5.52 1.20
C THR A 35 3.49 -4.84 -0.08
N ASP A 36 4.65 -5.21 -0.63
CA ASP A 36 5.13 -4.71 -1.92
C ASP A 36 4.15 -5.02 -3.07
N THR A 37 3.65 -6.25 -3.15
CA THR A 37 2.66 -6.66 -4.16
C THR A 37 1.38 -5.84 -4.07
N ALA A 38 0.84 -5.68 -2.86
CA ALA A 38 -0.38 -4.92 -2.62
C ALA A 38 -0.20 -3.43 -2.95
N VAL A 39 0.92 -2.82 -2.54
CA VAL A 39 1.27 -1.44 -2.91
C VAL A 39 1.34 -1.28 -4.42
N ARG A 40 1.99 -2.20 -5.13
CA ARG A 40 2.08 -2.14 -6.60
C ARG A 40 0.72 -2.28 -7.26
N ALA A 41 -0.19 -3.08 -6.71
CA ALA A 41 -1.55 -3.21 -7.23
C ALA A 41 -2.31 -1.89 -7.12
N VAL A 42 -2.26 -1.25 -5.94
CA VAL A 42 -2.84 0.08 -5.74
C VAL A 42 -2.22 1.10 -6.69
N GLN A 43 -0.87 1.13 -6.80
CA GLN A 43 -0.18 2.03 -7.71
C GLN A 43 -0.64 1.83 -9.17
N ARG A 44 -0.71 0.59 -9.66
CA ARG A 44 -1.20 0.29 -11.02
C ARG A 44 -2.63 0.78 -11.22
N CYS A 45 -3.49 0.55 -10.24
CA CYS A 45 -4.88 0.92 -10.34
C CYS A 45 -5.05 2.45 -10.34
N SER A 46 -4.26 3.17 -9.54
CA SER A 46 -4.23 4.63 -9.50
C SER A 46 -3.48 5.28 -10.68
N GLY A 47 -3.06 4.50 -11.68
CA GLY A 47 -2.28 5.00 -12.83
C GLY A 47 -0.87 5.48 -12.48
N LEU A 48 -0.37 5.13 -11.29
CA LEU A 48 1.00 5.41 -10.87
C LEU A 48 1.96 4.34 -11.37
N LYS A 49 3.25 4.70 -11.39
CA LYS A 49 4.31 3.73 -11.63
C LYS A 49 4.34 2.71 -10.48
N ALA A 50 4.26 1.43 -10.83
CA ALA A 50 4.22 0.31 -9.89
C ALA A 50 5.62 -0.08 -9.40
N ASP A 51 6.37 0.90 -8.90
CA ASP A 51 7.74 0.74 -8.42
C ASP A 51 7.82 0.12 -7.02
N GLY A 52 6.70 0.00 -6.31
CA GLY A 52 6.64 -0.53 -4.96
C GLY A 52 7.11 0.47 -3.90
N GLN A 53 7.39 1.72 -4.29
CA GLN A 53 7.77 2.78 -3.36
C GLN A 53 6.55 3.57 -2.90
N VAL A 54 6.32 3.58 -1.59
CA VAL A 54 5.21 4.35 -1.02
C VAL A 54 5.64 5.80 -0.83
N GLY A 55 5.37 6.63 -1.84
CA GLY A 55 5.54 8.09 -1.80
C GLY A 55 4.27 8.81 -1.32
N PRO A 56 4.29 10.15 -1.22
CA PRO A 56 3.12 10.94 -0.82
C PRO A 56 1.90 10.71 -1.71
N GLN A 57 2.10 10.52 -3.02
CA GLN A 57 1.02 10.20 -3.96
C GLN A 57 0.43 8.81 -3.69
N THR A 58 1.27 7.79 -3.50
CA THR A 58 0.82 6.44 -3.15
C THR A 58 0.08 6.43 -1.81
N TRP A 59 0.56 7.19 -0.82
CA TRP A 59 -0.12 7.38 0.45
C TRP A 59 -1.53 7.95 0.28
N LYS A 60 -1.68 8.98 -0.55
CA LYS A 60 -2.97 9.59 -0.82
C LYS A 60 -3.97 8.58 -1.41
N TYR A 61 -3.50 7.67 -2.26
CA TYR A 61 -4.36 6.61 -2.83
C TYR A 61 -4.64 5.47 -1.86
N LEU A 62 -3.70 5.15 -0.97
CA LEU A 62 -3.94 4.16 0.09
C LEU A 62 -5.00 4.65 1.07
N ASP A 63 -4.93 5.93 1.45
CA ASP A 63 -5.87 6.58 2.35
C ASP A 63 -7.23 6.85 1.70
N THR A 64 -7.21 7.42 0.48
CA THR A 64 -8.40 7.71 -0.32
C THR A 64 -8.39 6.85 -1.58
N PRO A 65 -8.99 5.63 -1.55
CA PRO A 65 -9.10 4.81 -2.75
C PRO A 65 -9.90 5.54 -3.83
N MET A 66 -9.40 5.54 -5.06
CA MET A 66 -10.16 6.03 -6.21
C MET A 66 -11.37 5.12 -6.45
N ALA A 67 -12.52 5.69 -6.79
CA ALA A 67 -13.70 4.94 -7.18
C ALA A 67 -13.36 4.00 -8.36
N GLY A 68 -13.41 2.68 -8.11
CA GLY A 68 -13.04 1.64 -9.07
C GLY A 68 -11.72 0.91 -8.79
N CYS A 69 -10.95 1.30 -7.76
CA CYS A 69 -9.70 0.63 -7.38
C CYS A 69 -9.73 -0.11 -6.04
N GLY A 70 -10.73 0.12 -5.21
CA GLY A 70 -11.15 -0.80 -4.15
C GLY A 70 -12.42 -1.49 -4.64
N HIS A 71 -12.54 -2.80 -4.36
CA HIS A 71 -13.67 -3.63 -4.78
C HIS A 71 -15.02 -3.02 -4.38
#